data_AF-A0A1X6P305-F1
#
_entry.id   AF-A0A1X6P305-F1
#
_cell.length_a   1.000
_cell.length_b   1.000
_cell.length_c   1.000
_cell.angle_alpha   90.00
_cell.angle_beta   90.00
_cell.angle_gamma   90.00
#
_symmetry.space_group_name_H-M   'P 1'
#
loop_
_entity.id
_entity.type
_entity.pdbx_description
1 polymer ?
#
loop_
_entity_poly.entity_id
_entity_poly.type
_entity_poly.pdbx_seq_one_letter_code
_entity_poly.pdbx_strand_id
1 'polypeptide(L)'
;MAVAQSVIVDTGLGHWRPAFEQTAYKIVLGVNATAVKAVMAAVEAQLGARGIGAQLICCGVGDWRYLDVASTAAGKWSAMAHVRRRLGAVGVGDFAPAQTLVAGDSGNDIAMFAGGDERGVVVGNAQAELLDWLAAERAATGGTVDGRVVHADGKCAAGILEGLRRLRMV
;
A
#
# COMPACT_ATOMS: atom_id res chain seq x y z
N MET A 1 17.36 -11.59 13.46
CA MET A 1 16.65 -11.42 14.75
C MET A 1 17.21 -10.31 15.63
N ALA A 2 18.52 -10.01 15.66
CA ALA A 2 19.08 -8.95 16.51
C ALA A 2 18.80 -7.49 16.05
N VAL A 3 18.25 -7.26 14.85
CA VAL A 3 18.25 -5.94 14.19
C VAL A 3 17.16 -4.99 14.68
N ALA A 4 15.96 -5.48 15.00
CA ALA A 4 14.87 -4.61 15.48
C ALA A 4 14.75 -4.57 17.01
N GLN A 5 15.68 -5.17 17.75
CA GLN A 5 15.74 -5.02 19.21
C GLN A 5 16.30 -3.64 19.63
N SER A 6 17.38 -3.15 19.01
CA SER A 6 18.13 -2.00 19.55
C SER A 6 17.60 -0.61 19.16
N VAL A 7 16.73 -0.49 18.14
CA VAL A 7 16.18 0.82 17.70
C VAL A 7 14.81 1.09 18.32
N ILE A 8 14.05 0.03 18.60
CA ILE A 8 12.60 0.10 18.81
C ILE A 8 12.21 -0.10 20.27
N VAL A 9 12.91 -1.02 20.97
CA VAL A 9 12.50 -1.47 22.30
C VAL A 9 13.05 -0.55 23.40
N ASP A 10 14.26 -0.03 23.24
CA ASP A 10 14.96 0.71 24.30
C ASP A 10 14.43 2.15 24.52
N THR A 11 13.67 2.71 23.58
CA THR A 11 13.10 4.07 23.69
C THR A 11 11.64 4.09 24.14
N GLY A 12 10.97 2.94 24.22
CA GLY A 12 9.52 2.86 24.52
C GLY A 12 8.60 3.41 23.42
N LEU A 13 9.17 3.87 22.30
CA LEU A 13 8.43 4.45 21.17
C LEU A 13 8.02 3.42 20.11
N GLY A 14 8.38 2.15 20.32
CA GLY A 14 7.89 1.04 19.53
C GLY A 14 7.94 -0.30 20.28
N HIS A 15 7.31 -1.31 19.70
CA HIS A 15 7.32 -2.67 20.22
C HIS A 15 7.20 -3.68 19.08
N TRP A 16 7.65 -4.90 19.36
CA TRP A 16 7.39 -6.04 18.49
C TRP A 16 5.93 -6.44 18.58
N ARG A 17 5.28 -6.61 17.43
CA ARG A 17 3.94 -7.21 17.39
C ARG A 17 4.00 -8.70 17.73
N PRO A 18 2.88 -9.31 18.18
CA PRO A 18 2.82 -10.72 18.52
C PRO A 18 3.36 -11.65 17.42
N ALA A 19 3.91 -12.79 17.82
CA ALA A 19 4.58 -13.72 16.90
C ALA A 19 3.69 -14.19 15.74
N PHE A 20 2.36 -14.29 15.94
CA PHE A 20 1.44 -14.73 14.89
C PHE A 20 1.23 -13.68 13.77
N GLU A 21 1.61 -12.43 13.97
CA GLU A 21 1.59 -11.39 12.93
C GLU A 21 2.89 -11.36 12.11
N GLN A 22 3.93 -12.05 12.59
CA GLN A 22 5.23 -12.15 11.92
C GLN A 22 5.19 -13.29 10.90
N THR A 23 5.87 -13.11 9.77
CA THR A 23 6.06 -14.18 8.78
C THR A 23 7.52 -14.24 8.34
N ALA A 24 7.88 -15.28 7.57
CA ALA A 24 9.20 -15.38 6.97
C ALA A 24 9.55 -14.19 6.03
N TYR A 25 8.55 -13.45 5.56
CA TYR A 25 8.70 -12.38 4.56
C TYR A 25 8.22 -11.01 5.04
N LYS A 26 7.74 -10.92 6.29
CA LYS A 26 7.16 -9.70 6.85
C LYS A 26 7.43 -9.63 8.34
N ILE A 27 8.04 -8.52 8.76
CA ILE A 27 8.15 -8.13 10.16
C ILE A 27 7.12 -7.03 10.44
N VAL A 28 6.44 -7.12 11.57
CA VAL A 28 5.46 -6.11 11.99
C VAL A 28 5.87 -5.50 13.33
N LEU A 29 5.87 -4.17 13.37
CA LEU A 29 6.19 -3.37 14.54
C LEU A 29 4.98 -2.51 14.92
N GLY A 30 4.75 -2.34 16.21
CA GLY A 30 3.86 -1.29 16.71
C GLY A 30 4.70 -0.07 17.03
N VAL A 31 4.41 1.09 16.42
CA VAL A 31 5.20 2.31 16.58
C VAL A 31 4.29 3.45 17.02
N ASN A 32 4.71 4.24 18.01
CA ASN A 32 3.97 5.41 18.41
C ASN A 32 3.89 6.40 17.23
N ALA A 33 2.72 7.00 16.99
CA ALA A 33 2.46 7.88 15.86
C ALA A 33 3.47 9.03 15.75
N THR A 34 3.94 9.55 16.89
CA THR A 34 4.94 10.64 16.94
C THR A 34 6.34 10.20 16.52
N ALA A 35 6.64 8.90 16.57
CA ALA A 35 7.95 8.32 16.31
C ALA A 35 8.09 7.63 14.94
N VAL A 36 7.00 7.47 14.19
CA VAL A 36 6.96 6.73 12.91
C VAL A 36 8.08 7.15 11.96
N LYS A 37 8.23 8.46 11.71
CA LYS A 37 9.25 8.98 10.79
C LYS A 37 10.66 8.64 11.24
N ALA A 38 10.96 8.80 12.53
CA ALA A 38 12.28 8.51 13.08
C ALA A 38 12.59 7.01 13.02
N VAL A 39 11.63 6.15 13.36
CA VAL A 39 11.79 4.69 13.31
C VAL A 39 11.96 4.22 11.86
N MET A 40 11.16 4.71 10.92
CA MET A 40 11.30 4.37 9.50
C MET A 40 12.69 4.74 8.98
N ALA A 41 13.16 5.97 9.21
CA ALA A 41 14.48 6.41 8.78
C ALA A 41 15.61 5.56 9.40
N ALA A 42 15.49 5.20 10.67
CA ALA A 42 16.47 4.34 11.35
C ALA A 42 16.49 2.92 10.76
N VAL A 43 15.31 2.33 10.49
CA VAL A 43 15.21 1.00 9.86
C VAL A 43 15.79 1.03 8.45
N GLU A 44 15.46 2.04 7.64
CA GLU A 44 16.01 2.21 6.29
C GLU A 44 17.54 2.32 6.31
N ALA A 45 18.09 3.17 7.18
CA ALA A 45 19.54 3.33 7.29
C ALA A 45 20.25 2.03 7.67
N GLN A 46 19.69 1.26 8.62
CA GLN A 46 20.30 0.01 9.05
C GLN A 46 20.20 -1.12 8.02
N LEU A 47 19.06 -1.23 7.32
CA LEU A 47 18.89 -2.21 6.25
C LEU A 47 19.75 -1.83 5.03
N GLY A 48 19.79 -0.55 4.68
CA GLY A 48 20.63 0.00 3.62
C GLY A 48 22.12 -0.22 3.86
N ALA A 49 22.61 -0.02 5.09
CA ALA A 49 24.00 -0.30 5.47
C ALA A 49 24.40 -1.78 5.30
N ARG A 50 23.42 -2.69 5.19
CA ARG A 50 23.61 -4.13 4.97
C ARG A 50 23.29 -4.56 3.54
N GLY A 51 22.97 -3.62 2.65
CA GLY A 51 22.53 -3.90 1.28
C GLY A 51 21.18 -4.62 1.20
N ILE A 52 20.35 -4.54 2.24
CA ILE A 52 19.04 -5.20 2.28
C ILE A 52 17.99 -4.22 1.77
N GLY A 53 17.42 -4.52 0.60
CA GLY A 53 16.26 -3.81 0.09
C GLY A 53 15.01 -4.20 0.88
N ALA A 54 14.37 -3.22 1.51
CA ALA A 54 13.08 -3.40 2.16
C ALA A 54 12.13 -2.24 1.84
N GLN A 55 10.84 -2.55 1.85
CA GLN A 55 9.76 -1.59 1.82
C GLN A 55 9.16 -1.48 3.22
N LEU A 56 8.95 -0.24 3.67
CA LEU A 56 8.26 0.08 4.91
C LEU A 56 6.84 0.55 4.62
N ILE A 57 5.86 -0.10 5.24
CA ILE A 57 4.44 0.21 5.05
C ILE A 57 3.86 0.55 6.41
N CYS A 58 3.44 1.80 6.59
CA CYS A 58 2.83 2.28 7.81
C CYS A 58 1.31 2.35 7.64
N CYS A 59 0.55 1.81 8.60
CA CYS A 59 -0.91 1.92 8.62
C CYS A 59 -1.48 2.02 10.04
N GLY A 60 -2.78 2.34 10.14
CA GLY A 60 -3.50 2.47 11.40
C GLY A 60 -3.80 3.92 11.78
N VAL A 61 -4.62 4.08 12.82
CA VAL A 61 -5.11 5.36 13.34
C VAL A 61 -4.87 5.46 14.86
N GLY A 62 -4.99 6.66 15.43
CA GLY A 62 -4.80 6.89 16.87
C GLY A 62 -3.35 7.17 17.27
N ASP A 63 -2.92 6.71 18.44
CA ASP A 63 -1.58 6.98 18.99
C ASP A 63 -0.52 5.96 18.54
N TRP A 64 -0.93 4.85 17.93
CA TRP A 64 -0.04 3.78 17.49
C TRP A 64 -0.28 3.44 16.01
N ARG A 65 0.78 3.00 15.33
CA ARG A 65 0.76 2.56 13.94
C ARG A 65 1.36 1.17 13.84
N TYR A 66 0.86 0.40 12.88
CA TYR A 66 1.52 -0.80 12.39
C TYR A 66 2.56 -0.37 11.36
N LEU A 67 3.80 -0.79 11.56
CA LEU A 67 4.89 -0.62 10.61
C LEU A 67 5.32 -2.01 10.13
N ASP A 68 4.91 -2.35 8.92
CA ASP A 68 5.34 -3.55 8.23
C ASP A 68 6.68 -3.27 7.55
N VAL A 69 7.66 -4.16 7.77
CA VAL A 69 8.93 -4.22 7.05
C VAL A 69 8.91 -5.47 6.19
N ALA A 70 8.88 -5.28 4.88
CA ALA A 70 8.78 -6.37 3.92
C ALA A 70 9.85 -6.23 2.82
N SER A 71 10.03 -7.27 2.02
CA SER A 71 10.86 -7.19 0.80
C SER A 71 10.38 -6.09 -0.14
N THR A 72 11.28 -5.47 -0.91
CA THR A 72 10.90 -4.52 -1.98
C THR A 72 10.04 -5.15 -3.07
N ALA A 73 10.05 -6.48 -3.20
CA ALA A 73 9.17 -7.19 -4.12
C ALA A 73 7.77 -7.46 -3.54
N ALA A 74 7.53 -7.16 -2.26
CA ALA A 74 6.25 -7.33 -1.60
C ALA A 74 5.27 -6.19 -1.96
N GLY A 75 4.07 -6.25 -1.39
CA GLY A 75 3.04 -5.23 -1.53
C GLY A 75 1.87 -5.64 -2.41
N LYS A 76 0.75 -4.94 -2.23
CA LYS A 76 -0.53 -5.26 -2.90
C LYS A 76 -0.41 -5.21 -4.42
N TRP A 77 0.25 -4.16 -4.95
CA TRP A 77 0.47 -4.02 -6.40
C TRP A 77 1.30 -5.18 -6.96
N SER A 78 2.46 -5.48 -6.37
CA SER A 78 3.34 -6.57 -6.80
C SER A 78 2.65 -7.93 -6.77
N ALA A 79 1.83 -8.18 -5.74
CA ALA A 79 1.02 -9.39 -5.62
C ALA A 79 -0.03 -9.49 -6.73
N MET A 80 -0.79 -8.41 -6.98
CA MET A 80 -1.78 -8.37 -8.06
C MET A 80 -1.12 -8.58 -9.43
N ALA A 81 0.01 -7.91 -9.70
CA ALA A 81 0.75 -8.05 -10.95
C ALA A 81 1.30 -9.47 -11.14
N HIS A 82 1.73 -10.12 -10.05
CA HIS A 82 2.15 -11.51 -10.07
C HIS A 82 0.99 -12.45 -10.42
N VAL A 83 -0.18 -12.30 -9.78
CA VAL A 83 -1.37 -13.11 -10.07
C VAL A 83 -1.75 -12.97 -11.55
N ARG A 84 -1.80 -11.74 -12.07
CA ARG A 84 -2.10 -11.46 -13.48
C ARG A 84 -1.17 -12.20 -14.44
N ARG A 85 0.15 -12.05 -14.26
CA ARG A 85 1.15 -12.76 -15.08
C ARG A 85 1.01 -14.27 -14.97
N ARG A 86 0.71 -14.79 -13.76
CA ARG A 86 0.57 -16.22 -13.54
C ARG A 86 -0.65 -16.79 -14.26
N LEU A 87 -1.79 -16.09 -14.25
CA LEU A 87 -3.01 -16.49 -14.96
C LEU A 87 -2.80 -16.52 -16.48
N GLY A 88 -2.07 -15.56 -17.04
CA GLY A 88 -1.67 -15.59 -18.45
C GLY A 88 -0.77 -16.79 -18.75
N ALA A 89 0.23 -17.05 -17.91
CA ALA A 89 1.16 -18.16 -18.07
C ALA A 89 0.52 -19.56 -17.98
N VAL A 90 -0.64 -19.70 -17.30
CA VAL A 90 -1.42 -20.97 -17.26
C VAL A 90 -2.56 -21.01 -18.27
N GLY A 91 -2.69 -20.01 -19.15
CA GLY A 91 -3.73 -19.98 -20.18
C GLY A 91 -5.16 -19.74 -19.66
N VAL A 92 -5.32 -19.26 -18.41
CA VAL A 92 -6.65 -18.88 -17.87
C VAL A 92 -7.13 -17.57 -18.46
N GLY A 93 -6.22 -16.65 -18.74
CA GLY A 93 -6.52 -15.38 -19.38
C GLY A 93 -5.32 -14.46 -19.37
N ASP A 94 -5.11 -13.78 -20.49
CA ASP A 94 -4.14 -12.69 -20.58
C ASP A 94 -4.86 -11.38 -20.26
N PHE A 95 -4.86 -11.01 -18.98
CA PHE A 95 -5.48 -9.78 -18.51
C PHE A 95 -4.47 -8.64 -18.66
N ALA A 96 -4.79 -7.65 -19.49
CA ALA A 96 -4.01 -6.43 -19.59
C ALA A 96 -4.21 -5.52 -18.35
N PRO A 97 -3.31 -4.56 -18.08
CA PRO A 97 -3.54 -3.53 -17.06
C PRO A 97 -4.87 -2.80 -17.21
N ALA A 98 -5.27 -2.48 -18.45
CA ALA A 98 -6.54 -1.84 -18.74
C ALA A 98 -7.78 -2.69 -18.41
N GLN A 99 -7.62 -4.02 -18.26
CA GLN A 99 -8.66 -4.97 -17.85
C GLN A 99 -8.57 -5.33 -16.36
N THR A 100 -7.58 -4.77 -15.66
CA THR A 100 -7.34 -4.99 -14.23
C THR A 100 -7.80 -3.76 -13.46
N LEU A 101 -8.55 -3.97 -12.38
CA LEU A 101 -9.02 -2.90 -11.51
C LEU A 101 -8.53 -3.09 -10.09
N VAL A 102 -7.95 -2.03 -9.52
CA VAL A 102 -7.63 -1.93 -8.10
C VAL A 102 -8.66 -1.05 -7.39
N ALA A 103 -9.00 -1.39 -6.16
CA ALA A 103 -9.88 -0.60 -5.31
C ALA A 103 -9.21 -0.37 -3.95
N GLY A 104 -9.35 0.83 -3.40
CA GLY A 104 -8.68 1.20 -2.15
C GLY A 104 -9.42 2.28 -1.38
N ASP A 105 -9.18 2.32 -0.08
CA ASP A 105 -9.81 3.24 0.87
C ASP A 105 -8.81 3.91 1.82
N SER A 106 -7.55 3.48 1.87
CA SER A 106 -6.59 4.03 2.83
C SER A 106 -5.20 4.25 2.23
N GLY A 107 -4.32 4.91 2.99
CA GLY A 107 -2.95 5.20 2.54
C GLY A 107 -2.13 3.95 2.18
N ASN A 108 -2.44 2.79 2.76
CA ASN A 108 -1.76 1.54 2.42
C ASN A 108 -2.10 0.99 1.02
N ASP A 109 -3.11 1.58 0.35
CA ASP A 109 -3.54 1.24 -1.01
C ASP A 109 -2.85 2.10 -2.07
N ILE A 110 -2.22 3.22 -1.69
CA ILE A 110 -1.60 4.19 -2.61
C ILE A 110 -0.71 3.50 -3.65
N ALA A 111 0.11 2.54 -3.22
CA ALA A 111 1.00 1.81 -4.11
C ALA A 111 0.29 1.04 -5.23
N MET A 112 -0.96 0.59 -5.03
CA MET A 112 -1.76 -0.03 -6.10
C MET A 112 -2.13 0.95 -7.19
N PHE A 113 -2.35 2.22 -6.83
CA PHE A 113 -2.68 3.26 -7.78
C PHE A 113 -1.42 3.84 -8.43
N ALA A 114 -0.36 4.08 -7.67
CA ALA A 114 0.89 4.67 -8.17
C ALA A 114 1.74 3.69 -9.00
N GLY A 115 1.61 2.38 -8.77
CA GLY A 115 2.55 1.37 -9.26
C GLY A 115 2.43 0.98 -10.74
N GLY A 116 1.34 1.33 -11.44
CA GLY A 116 1.16 0.90 -12.82
C GLY A 116 -0.05 1.48 -13.54
N ASP A 117 -0.34 0.89 -14.71
CA ASP A 117 -1.34 1.37 -15.67
C ASP A 117 -2.72 0.75 -15.44
N GLU A 118 -2.93 0.10 -14.30
CA GLU A 118 -4.22 -0.47 -13.93
C GLU A 118 -5.28 0.61 -13.72
N ARG A 119 -6.54 0.23 -13.96
CA ARG A 119 -7.69 1.05 -13.62
C ARG A 119 -7.87 1.09 -12.10
N GLY A 120 -8.27 2.23 -11.55
CA GLY A 120 -8.35 2.43 -10.11
C GLY A 120 -9.69 3.00 -9.66
N VAL A 121 -10.19 2.52 -8.53
CA VAL A 121 -11.34 3.09 -7.83
C VAL A 121 -10.95 3.45 -6.40
N VAL A 122 -10.96 4.74 -6.09
CA VAL A 122 -10.97 5.23 -4.71
C VAL A 122 -12.43 5.31 -4.27
N VAL A 123 -12.80 4.56 -3.23
CA VAL A 123 -14.19 4.48 -2.76
C VAL A 123 -14.58 5.72 -1.95
N GLY A 124 -15.87 6.06 -1.89
CA GLY A 124 -16.37 7.30 -1.27
C GLY A 124 -16.24 7.37 0.25
N ASN A 125 -15.70 6.34 0.91
CA ASN A 125 -15.32 6.35 2.32
C ASN A 125 -13.80 6.30 2.51
N ALA A 126 -13.02 6.71 1.50
CA ALA A 126 -11.57 6.75 1.58
C ALA A 126 -11.07 7.73 2.66
N GLN A 127 -9.97 7.35 3.30
CA GLN A 127 -9.28 8.10 4.34
C GLN A 127 -8.46 9.25 3.75
N ALA A 128 -8.17 10.25 4.58
CA ALA A 128 -7.51 11.49 4.17
C ALA A 128 -6.19 11.23 3.42
N GLU A 129 -5.39 10.27 3.86
CA GLU A 129 -4.09 9.97 3.25
C GLU A 129 -4.20 9.57 1.78
N LEU A 130 -5.21 8.77 1.42
CA LEU A 130 -5.44 8.35 0.03
C LEU A 130 -6.04 9.49 -0.79
N LEU A 131 -6.91 10.31 -0.18
CA LEU A 131 -7.52 11.48 -0.83
C LEU A 131 -6.50 12.58 -1.11
N ASP A 132 -5.59 12.85 -0.17
CA ASP A 132 -4.51 13.81 -0.30
C ASP A 132 -3.54 13.39 -1.41
N TRP A 133 -3.17 12.11 -1.44
CA TRP A 133 -2.38 11.55 -2.54
C TRP A 133 -3.11 11.72 -3.89
N LEU A 134 -4.39 11.36 -3.97
CA LEU A 134 -5.17 11.48 -5.21
C LEU A 134 -5.27 12.93 -5.68
N ALA A 135 -5.43 13.88 -4.75
CA ALA A 135 -5.48 15.30 -5.07
C ALA A 135 -4.14 15.81 -5.61
N ALA A 136 -3.03 15.40 -4.99
CA ALA A 136 -1.68 15.73 -5.44
C ALA A 136 -1.40 15.20 -6.86
N GLU A 137 -1.75 13.93 -7.12
CA GLU A 137 -1.62 13.33 -8.46
C GLU A 137 -2.44 14.08 -9.50
N ARG A 138 -3.71 14.41 -9.20
CA ARG A 138 -4.56 15.19 -10.11
C ARG A 138 -3.99 16.57 -10.40
N ALA A 139 -3.39 17.23 -9.42
CA ALA A 139 -2.74 18.52 -9.62
C ALA A 139 -1.54 18.40 -10.57
N ALA A 140 -0.75 17.32 -10.45
CA ALA A 140 0.39 17.06 -11.31
C ALA A 140 -0.01 16.74 -12.76
N THR A 141 -1.19 16.14 -12.98
CA THR A 141 -1.64 15.65 -14.30
C THR A 141 -2.75 16.49 -14.94
N GLY A 142 -3.06 17.68 -14.42
CA GLY A 142 -4.06 18.58 -15.03
C GLY A 142 -5.52 18.18 -14.82
N GLY A 143 -5.84 17.50 -13.70
CA GLY A 143 -7.21 17.30 -13.22
C GLY A 143 -7.75 15.87 -13.30
N THR A 144 -7.07 14.97 -14.01
CA THR A 144 -7.38 13.53 -13.99
C THR A 144 -6.10 12.76 -13.80
N VAL A 145 -6.07 11.75 -12.92
CA VAL A 145 -4.97 10.78 -12.89
C VAL A 145 -5.11 9.91 -14.14
N ASP A 146 -4.65 10.46 -15.27
CA ASP A 146 -4.63 9.87 -16.61
C ASP A 146 -5.94 9.20 -17.08
N GLY A 147 -7.09 9.65 -16.58
CA GLY A 147 -8.40 9.01 -16.81
C GLY A 147 -8.54 7.55 -16.34
N ARG A 148 -7.54 6.98 -15.67
CA ARG A 148 -7.53 5.58 -15.22
C ARG A 148 -8.06 5.40 -13.80
N VAL A 149 -7.97 6.44 -12.96
CA VAL A 149 -8.45 6.40 -11.57
C VAL A 149 -9.68 7.28 -11.39
N VAL A 150 -10.74 6.70 -10.83
CA VAL A 150 -11.95 7.41 -10.43
C VAL A 150 -12.08 7.47 -8.92
N HIS A 151 -12.59 8.61 -8.43
CA HIS A 151 -13.09 8.73 -7.07
C HIS A 151 -14.61 8.55 -7.13
N ALA A 152 -15.11 7.50 -6.50
CA ALA A 152 -16.53 7.17 -6.48
C ALA A 152 -17.25 7.89 -5.33
N ASP A 153 -18.53 8.20 -5.52
CA ASP A 153 -19.39 8.74 -4.46
C ASP A 153 -19.89 7.61 -3.54
N GLY A 154 -20.11 6.42 -4.11
CA GLY A 154 -20.49 5.22 -3.41
C GLY A 154 -19.41 4.74 -2.43
N LYS A 155 -19.86 4.28 -1.25
CA LYS A 155 -18.98 3.75 -0.20
C LYS A 155 -18.80 2.23 -0.37
N CYS A 156 -17.65 1.72 0.04
CA CYS A 156 -17.33 0.30 0.05
C CYS A 156 -17.62 -0.35 -1.32
N ALA A 157 -18.34 -1.48 -1.34
CA ALA A 157 -18.69 -2.19 -2.57
C ALA A 157 -19.56 -1.36 -3.54
N ALA A 158 -20.38 -0.44 -3.06
CA ALA A 158 -21.16 0.44 -3.93
C ALA A 158 -20.24 1.35 -4.78
N GLY A 159 -19.13 1.83 -4.19
CA GLY A 159 -18.12 2.59 -4.90
C GLY A 159 -17.40 1.78 -5.98
N ILE A 160 -17.14 0.50 -5.72
CA ILE A 160 -16.53 -0.40 -6.72
C ILE A 160 -17.46 -0.56 -7.94
N LEU A 161 -18.75 -0.83 -7.72
CA LEU A 161 -19.74 -0.97 -8.79
C LEU A 161 -19.91 0.32 -9.61
N GLU A 162 -19.93 1.45 -8.93
CA GLU A 162 -19.95 2.76 -9.57
C GLU A 162 -18.68 3.00 -10.41
N GLY A 163 -17.51 2.69 -9.85
CA GLY A 163 -16.23 2.86 -10.52
C GLY A 163 -16.11 2.00 -11.78
N LEU A 164 -16.54 0.73 -11.72
CA LEU A 164 -16.60 -0.17 -12.89
C LEU A 164 -17.43 0.44 -14.04
N ARG A 165 -18.60 1.04 -13.73
CA ARG A 165 -19.43 1.70 -14.74
C ARG A 165 -18.77 2.97 -15.30
N ARG A 166 -18.22 3.83 -14.43
CA ARG A 166 -17.53 5.08 -14.84
C ARG A 166 -16.31 4.79 -15.73
N LEU A 167 -15.63 3.67 -15.49
CA LEU A 167 -14.47 3.21 -16.25
C LEU A 167 -14.84 2.35 -17.47
N ARG A 168 -16.13 2.11 -17.71
CA ARG A 168 -16.66 1.28 -18.83
C ARG A 168 -16.09 -0.15 -18.84
N MET A 169 -15.97 -0.75 -17.67
CA MET A 169 -15.51 -2.13 -17.49
C MET A 169 -16.66 -3.14 -17.40
N VAL A 170 -17.90 -2.66 -17.24
CA VAL A 170 -19.16 -3.42 -17.22
C VAL A 170 -20.29 -2.59 -17.83
#